data_AF-A0A3P8CX48-F1
#
_entry.id   AF-A0A3P8CX48-F1
#
_cell.length_a   1.000
_cell.length_b   1.000
_cell.length_c   1.000
_cell.angle_alpha   90.00
_cell.angle_beta   90.00
_cell.angle_gamma   90.00
#
_symmetry.space_group_name_H-M   'P 1'
#
loop_
_entity.id
_entity.type
_entity.pdbx_description
1 polymer ?
#
loop_
_entity_poly.entity_id
_entity_poly.type
_entity_poly.pdbx_seq_one_letter_code
_entity_poly.pdbx_strand_id
1 'polypeptide(L)'
;MPFDPKFLSYPLEPSRFLQYVATSLERNYKHELLTETDVGVEVDLIDPDVFKVDRSGIKLHPDDERLLEDDTPAAINARKSRHQKSVSWLRRTEYISTELYNRWNKSEKVESKLGYSVKRHLNEEIVYRDRESQINAIEATFKAARKPITKHYSKPNVHAVEVLPVLPDFALWRYPCAQVCCRFSWLWGLPRLQFITLVKNSNKYKMKKTKVNPIINGIL
;
A
#
# COMPACT_ATOMS: atom_id res chain seq x y z
N MET A 1 -81.59 -1.29 -18.23
CA MET A 1 -81.25 -2.67 -18.68
C MET A 1 -79.79 -2.93 -18.32
N PRO A 2 -79.45 -4.02 -17.62
CA PRO A 2 -78.05 -4.37 -17.42
C PRO A 2 -77.47 -4.86 -18.76
N PHE A 3 -76.33 -4.30 -19.17
CA PHE A 3 -75.67 -4.65 -20.43
C PHE A 3 -74.84 -5.92 -20.28
N ASP A 4 -74.91 -6.78 -21.30
CA ASP A 4 -74.21 -8.07 -21.31
C ASP A 4 -72.69 -7.86 -21.50
N PRO A 5 -71.84 -8.60 -20.77
CA PRO A 5 -70.41 -8.36 -20.80
C PRO A 5 -69.79 -8.82 -22.11
N LYS A 6 -68.88 -8.00 -22.63
CA LYS A 6 -68.14 -8.31 -23.85
C LYS A 6 -66.91 -9.16 -23.53
N PHE A 7 -66.81 -10.31 -24.18
CA PHE A 7 -65.62 -11.14 -24.11
C PHE A 7 -64.46 -10.47 -24.86
N LEU A 8 -63.29 -10.48 -24.23
CA LEU A 8 -62.05 -9.98 -24.82
C LEU A 8 -61.36 -11.11 -25.59
N SER A 9 -60.87 -10.80 -26.79
CA SER A 9 -60.08 -11.74 -27.58
C SER A 9 -58.74 -12.02 -26.89
N TYR A 10 -58.35 -13.30 -26.87
CA TYR A 10 -57.08 -13.70 -26.29
C TYR A 10 -55.94 -13.28 -27.23
N PRO A 11 -54.97 -12.46 -26.78
CA PRO A 11 -54.03 -11.80 -27.67
C PRO A 11 -52.81 -12.65 -28.06
N LEU A 12 -52.79 -13.95 -27.75
CA LEU A 12 -51.63 -14.81 -27.97
C LEU A 12 -51.92 -15.88 -29.03
N GLU A 13 -51.00 -16.01 -29.98
CA GLU A 13 -51.04 -16.98 -31.08
C GLU A 13 -50.95 -18.42 -30.58
N PRO A 14 -51.86 -19.33 -31.01
CA PRO A 14 -51.88 -20.73 -30.57
C PRO A 14 -50.64 -21.52 -31.02
N SER A 15 -49.89 -21.03 -32.00
CA SER A 15 -48.64 -21.62 -32.49
C SER A 15 -47.46 -21.45 -31.53
N ARG A 16 -47.55 -20.55 -30.53
CA ARG A 16 -46.50 -20.35 -29.51
C ARG A 16 -46.16 -21.64 -28.75
N PHE A 17 -47.11 -22.56 -28.63
CA PHE A 17 -46.95 -23.80 -27.87
C PHE A 17 -46.29 -24.95 -28.65
N LEU A 18 -45.97 -24.75 -29.94
CA LEU A 18 -45.41 -25.79 -30.80
C LEU A 18 -43.87 -25.81 -30.85
N GLN A 19 -43.19 -24.81 -30.29
CA GLN A 19 -41.74 -24.77 -30.28
C GLN A 19 -41.20 -25.50 -29.05
N TYR A 20 -40.75 -26.74 -29.24
CA TYR A 20 -40.00 -27.45 -28.20
C TYR A 20 -38.70 -26.72 -27.90
N VAL A 21 -38.52 -26.32 -26.64
CA VAL A 21 -37.28 -25.74 -26.11
C VAL A 21 -36.89 -26.62 -24.93
N ALA A 22 -35.66 -27.14 -24.98
CA ALA A 22 -35.16 -27.98 -23.91
C ALA A 22 -35.28 -27.23 -22.58
N THR A 23 -36.06 -27.80 -21.67
CA THR A 23 -36.38 -27.15 -20.40
C THR A 23 -35.17 -27.22 -19.48
N SER A 24 -35.12 -26.33 -18.48
CA SER A 24 -34.10 -26.40 -17.44
C SER A 24 -34.14 -27.74 -16.70
N LEU A 25 -35.31 -28.37 -16.60
CA LEU A 25 -35.49 -29.66 -15.95
C LEU A 25 -34.73 -30.78 -16.68
N GLU A 26 -34.83 -30.83 -18.01
CA GLU A 26 -34.12 -31.82 -18.83
C GLU A 26 -32.60 -31.64 -18.74
N ARG A 27 -32.11 -30.39 -18.70
CA ARG A 27 -30.67 -30.09 -18.59
C ARG A 27 -30.09 -30.39 -17.20
N ASN A 28 -30.91 -30.25 -16.17
CA ASN A 28 -30.49 -30.48 -14.78
C ASN A 28 -30.67 -31.95 -14.36
N TYR A 29 -31.19 -32.80 -15.24
CA TYR A 29 -31.35 -34.21 -14.96
C TYR A 29 -29.98 -34.87 -14.83
N LYS A 30 -29.74 -35.51 -13.68
CA LYS A 30 -28.52 -36.29 -13.45
C LYS A 30 -28.75 -37.69 -13.97
N HIS A 31 -28.16 -38.00 -15.13
CA HIS A 31 -28.17 -39.35 -15.66
C HIS A 31 -27.32 -40.26 -14.77
N GLU A 32 -27.90 -41.38 -14.37
CA GLU A 32 -27.18 -42.43 -13.66
C GLU A 32 -26.21 -43.11 -14.64
N LEU A 33 -24.98 -43.35 -14.19
CA LEU A 33 -23.99 -44.11 -14.96
C LEU A 33 -24.32 -45.60 -14.83
N LEU A 34 -24.90 -46.17 -15.89
CA LEU A 34 -25.19 -47.60 -15.97
C LEU A 34 -23.89 -48.35 -16.29
N THR A 35 -23.10 -48.66 -15.26
CA THR A 35 -21.88 -49.47 -15.40
C THR A 35 -22.18 -50.96 -15.28
N GLU A 36 -21.29 -51.78 -15.82
CA GLU A 36 -21.29 -53.23 -15.59
C GLU A 36 -21.12 -53.55 -14.09
N THR A 37 -21.40 -54.79 -13.70
CA THR A 37 -21.30 -55.25 -12.30
C THR A 37 -19.91 -55.01 -11.71
N ASP A 38 -18.86 -55.14 -12.53
CA ASP A 38 -17.47 -54.96 -12.11
C ASP A 38 -16.96 -53.53 -12.33
N VAL A 39 -17.84 -52.58 -12.68
CA VAL A 39 -17.50 -51.15 -12.87
C VAL A 39 -16.38 -50.96 -13.91
N GLY A 40 -16.19 -51.93 -14.81
CA GLY A 40 -15.14 -51.92 -15.82
C GLY A 40 -13.73 -52.23 -15.30
N VAL A 41 -13.59 -52.77 -14.08
CA VAL A 41 -12.32 -53.18 -13.49
C VAL A 41 -12.26 -54.70 -13.44
N GLU A 42 -11.54 -55.30 -14.40
CA GLU A 42 -11.29 -56.74 -14.42
C GLU A 42 -10.16 -57.10 -13.44
N VAL A 43 -10.47 -57.94 -12.44
CA VAL A 43 -9.50 -58.41 -11.45
C VAL A 43 -8.94 -59.76 -11.90
N ASP A 44 -7.75 -59.75 -12.50
CA ASP A 44 -7.05 -60.99 -12.85
C ASP A 44 -6.45 -61.65 -11.59
N LEU A 45 -6.75 -62.92 -11.37
CA LEU A 45 -6.20 -63.72 -10.26
C LEU A 45 -5.19 -64.78 -10.73
N ILE A 46 -4.95 -64.85 -12.03
CA ILE A 46 -4.10 -65.86 -12.66
C ILE A 46 -2.64 -65.43 -12.59
N ASP A 47 -2.35 -64.16 -12.89
CA ASP A 47 -1.00 -63.59 -12.80
C ASP A 47 -0.85 -62.69 -11.57
N PRO A 48 -0.15 -63.15 -10.51
CA PRO A 48 0.09 -62.34 -9.31
C PRO A 48 1.12 -61.23 -9.53
N ASP A 49 1.89 -61.24 -10.62
CA ASP A 49 2.92 -60.22 -10.86
C ASP A 49 2.31 -58.88 -11.31
N VAL A 50 1.11 -58.88 -11.91
CA VAL A 50 0.38 -57.65 -12.31
C VAL A 50 0.09 -56.74 -11.13
N PHE A 51 -0.18 -57.31 -9.95
CA PHE A 51 -0.52 -56.56 -8.74
C PHE A 51 0.66 -56.41 -7.77
N LYS A 52 1.85 -56.87 -8.16
CA LYS A 52 3.03 -56.88 -7.29
C LYS A 52 3.68 -55.49 -7.25
N VAL A 53 3.35 -54.74 -6.20
CA VAL A 53 3.95 -53.43 -5.95
C VAL A 53 5.32 -53.58 -5.30
N ASP A 54 6.36 -52.97 -5.88
CA ASP A 54 7.65 -52.82 -5.19
C ASP A 54 7.52 -51.82 -4.03
N ARG A 55 7.80 -52.28 -2.81
CA ARG A 55 7.61 -51.46 -1.59
C ARG A 55 8.63 -50.31 -1.48
N SER A 56 9.67 -50.32 -2.32
CA SER A 56 10.70 -49.27 -2.35
C SER A 56 10.37 -48.15 -3.36
N GLY A 57 9.78 -47.06 -2.86
CA GLY A 57 10.01 -45.73 -3.44
C GLY A 57 9.11 -45.28 -4.60
N ILE A 58 7.95 -45.90 -4.80
CA ILE A 58 6.96 -45.41 -5.76
C ILE A 58 6.32 -44.13 -5.18
N LYS A 59 6.66 -42.98 -5.77
CA LYS A 59 5.97 -41.72 -5.49
C LYS A 59 4.68 -41.69 -6.29
N LEU A 60 3.55 -41.54 -5.60
CA LEU A 60 2.23 -41.44 -6.21
C LEU A 60 2.11 -40.14 -7.02
N HIS A 61 1.34 -40.15 -8.11
CA HIS A 61 1.09 -38.93 -8.88
C HIS A 61 0.24 -37.98 -8.03
N PRO A 62 0.47 -36.66 -8.06
CA PRO A 62 -0.32 -35.70 -7.28
C PRO A 62 -1.83 -35.76 -7.55
N ASP A 63 -2.25 -36.11 -8.77
CA ASP A 63 -3.68 -36.29 -9.07
C ASP A 63 -4.26 -37.54 -8.38
N ASP A 64 -3.49 -38.62 -8.28
CA ASP A 64 -3.90 -39.84 -7.59
C ASP A 64 -3.88 -39.64 -6.07
N GLU A 65 -2.90 -38.89 -5.54
CA GLU A 65 -2.85 -38.47 -4.13
C GLU A 65 -4.11 -37.70 -3.74
N ARG A 66 -4.62 -36.84 -4.64
CA ARG A 66 -5.85 -36.07 -4.42
C ARG A 66 -7.09 -36.94 -4.35
N LEU A 67 -7.14 -38.05 -5.09
CA LEU A 67 -8.27 -39.00 -5.04
C LEU A 67 -8.31 -39.77 -3.71
N LEU A 68 -7.19 -39.83 -2.98
CA LEU A 68 -7.10 -40.44 -1.64
C LEU A 68 -7.52 -39.50 -0.51
N GLU A 69 -7.79 -38.22 -0.78
CA GLU A 69 -8.25 -37.27 0.24
C GLU A 69 -9.68 -37.60 0.70
N ASP A 70 -9.88 -37.78 2.01
CA ASP A 70 -11.21 -37.94 2.58
C ASP A 70 -12.06 -36.67 2.37
N ASP A 71 -13.33 -36.87 2.00
CA ASP A 71 -14.32 -35.80 1.82
C ASP A 71 -14.77 -35.24 3.18
N THR A 72 -13.85 -34.56 3.86
CA THR A 72 -14.12 -33.95 5.16
C THR A 72 -15.06 -32.74 4.96
N PRO A 73 -16.12 -32.58 5.77
CA PRO A 73 -16.99 -31.40 5.69
C PRO A 73 -16.24 -30.09 6.00
N ALA A 74 -15.02 -30.18 6.53
CA ALA A 74 -14.09 -29.07 6.71
C ALA A 74 -13.56 -28.52 5.37
N ALA A 75 -13.34 -29.37 4.36
CA ALA A 75 -12.87 -28.94 3.03
C ALA A 75 -13.94 -28.12 2.28
N ILE A 76 -15.22 -28.44 2.45
CA ILE A 76 -16.35 -27.65 1.92
C ILE A 76 -16.36 -26.23 2.52
N ASN A 77 -15.96 -26.11 3.79
CA ASN A 77 -15.86 -24.83 4.50
C ASN A 77 -14.65 -23.98 4.08
N ALA A 78 -13.67 -24.52 3.35
CA ALA A 78 -12.57 -23.74 2.79
C ALA A 78 -13.04 -22.74 1.72
N ARG A 79 -14.27 -22.89 1.20
CA ARG A 79 -14.95 -21.89 0.34
C ARG A 79 -15.32 -20.58 1.06
N LYS A 80 -14.92 -20.38 2.33
CA LYS A 80 -15.09 -19.14 3.12
C LYS A 80 -14.19 -17.96 2.70
N SER A 81 -13.58 -18.00 1.51
CA SER A 81 -12.88 -16.85 0.89
C SER A 81 -13.78 -15.64 0.61
N ARG A 82 -15.09 -15.75 0.86
CA ARG A 82 -16.05 -14.64 0.75
C ARG A 82 -15.76 -13.47 1.73
N HIS A 83 -14.94 -13.67 2.76
CA HIS A 83 -14.52 -12.62 3.71
C HIS A 83 -13.41 -11.72 3.16
N GLN A 84 -12.82 -12.05 2.01
CA GLN A 84 -11.78 -11.26 1.35
C GLN A 84 -12.34 -10.41 0.20
N LYS A 85 -13.60 -9.96 0.31
CA LYS A 85 -14.13 -8.95 -0.60
C LYS A 85 -13.83 -7.59 0.01
N SER A 86 -12.83 -6.89 -0.55
CA SER A 86 -12.57 -5.51 -0.20
C SER A 86 -13.73 -4.64 -0.71
N VAL A 87 -14.55 -4.16 0.21
CA VAL A 87 -15.68 -3.28 -0.08
C VAL A 87 -15.24 -1.85 0.21
N SER A 88 -15.35 -0.95 -0.78
CA SER A 88 -14.81 0.43 -0.68
C SER A 88 -15.39 1.27 0.46
N TRP A 89 -16.60 0.94 0.92
CA TRP A 89 -17.29 1.64 2.00
C TRP A 89 -17.15 0.96 3.37
N LEU A 90 -16.58 -0.24 3.43
CA LEU A 90 -16.39 -0.98 4.69
C LEU A 90 -14.94 -0.81 5.16
N ARG A 91 -14.73 -0.09 6.26
CA ARG A 91 -13.41 0.03 6.91
C ARG A 91 -13.15 -1.13 7.86
N ARG A 92 -11.86 -1.47 8.05
CA ARG A 92 -11.45 -2.40 9.11
C ARG A 92 -11.73 -1.78 10.48
N THR A 93 -12.20 -2.59 11.41
CA THR A 93 -12.39 -2.17 12.81
C THR A 93 -11.02 -1.90 13.44
N GLU A 94 -10.89 -0.75 14.08
CA GLU A 94 -9.71 -0.41 14.88
C GLU A 94 -10.04 -0.61 16.35
N TYR A 95 -9.17 -1.30 17.08
CA TYR A 95 -9.30 -1.43 18.52
C TYR A 95 -8.73 -0.19 19.20
N ILE A 96 -9.41 0.30 20.24
CA ILE A 96 -8.98 1.47 21.00
C ILE A 96 -7.73 1.11 21.80
N SER A 97 -6.57 1.58 21.34
CA SER A 97 -5.29 1.44 22.08
C SER A 97 -5.11 2.53 23.13
N THR A 98 -4.35 2.23 24.19
CA THR A 98 -4.01 3.17 25.27
C THR A 98 -3.13 4.32 24.79
N GLU A 99 -2.35 4.14 23.72
CA GLU A 99 -1.46 5.18 23.19
C GLU A 99 -2.20 6.38 22.58
N LEU A 100 -3.33 6.15 21.90
CA LEU A 100 -4.17 7.24 21.38
C LEU A 100 -4.83 8.03 22.52
N TYR A 101 -5.27 7.34 23.58
CA TYR A 101 -5.87 7.98 24.75
C TYR A 101 -4.84 8.86 25.50
N ASN A 102 -3.61 8.39 25.65
CA ASN A 102 -2.51 9.15 26.27
C ASN A 102 -2.01 10.33 25.41
N ARG A 103 -2.24 10.31 24.09
CA ARG A 103 -1.88 11.43 23.18
C ARG A 103 -2.87 12.59 23.27
N TRP A 104 -4.16 12.30 23.41
CA TRP A 104 -5.21 13.32 23.50
C TRP A 104 -5.37 13.89 24.92
N ASN A 105 -5.18 13.06 25.95
CA ASN A 105 -5.29 13.47 27.36
C ASN A 105 -3.98 14.03 27.94
N LYS A 106 -3.18 14.76 27.15
CA LYS A 106 -2.01 15.51 27.66
C LYS A 106 -2.39 16.78 28.46
N SER A 107 -3.55 16.77 29.11
CA SER A 107 -3.95 17.82 30.07
C SER A 107 -3.49 17.50 31.49
N GLU A 108 -2.83 16.37 31.75
CA GLU A 108 -2.29 16.11 33.08
C GLU A 108 -0.87 16.68 33.25
N LYS A 109 -0.83 17.75 34.06
CA LYS A 109 0.30 18.42 34.71
C LYS A 109 1.22 19.24 33.82
N VAL A 110 0.79 20.49 33.59
CA VAL A 110 1.63 21.61 33.13
C VAL A 110 2.92 21.71 33.97
N GLU A 111 2.86 21.44 35.28
CA GLU A 111 4.00 21.51 36.22
C GLU A 111 5.14 20.52 35.90
N SER A 112 4.81 19.28 35.51
CA SER A 112 5.81 18.26 35.14
C SER A 112 6.59 18.65 33.89
N LYS A 113 5.93 19.38 32.98
CA LYS A 113 6.46 19.77 31.67
C LYS A 113 7.33 21.01 31.75
N LEU A 114 6.99 21.98 32.61
CA LEU A 114 7.88 23.11 32.91
C LEU A 114 9.17 22.63 33.59
N GLY A 115 9.09 21.74 34.59
CA GLY A 115 10.27 21.23 35.29
C GLY A 115 11.24 20.45 34.40
N TYR A 116 10.72 19.59 33.50
CA TYR A 116 11.55 18.84 32.55
C TYR A 116 12.16 19.71 31.44
N SER A 117 11.39 20.66 30.89
CA SER A 117 11.89 21.56 29.85
C SER A 117 12.97 22.50 30.39
N VAL A 118 12.78 23.06 31.58
CA VAL A 118 13.76 23.95 32.22
C VAL A 118 15.03 23.20 32.60
N LYS A 119 14.95 21.97 33.13
CA LYS A 119 16.15 21.14 33.40
C LYS A 119 16.91 20.79 32.11
N ARG A 120 16.22 20.55 31.00
CA ARG A 120 16.85 20.23 29.72
C ARG A 120 17.52 21.46 29.11
N HIS A 121 16.83 22.60 29.10
CA HIS A 121 17.39 23.88 28.66
C HIS A 121 18.57 24.34 29.51
N LEU A 122 18.50 24.20 30.84
CA LEU A 122 19.61 24.52 31.73
C LEU A 122 20.80 23.60 31.49
N ASN A 123 20.60 22.29 31.36
CA ASN A 123 21.71 21.38 31.05
C ASN A 123 22.33 21.65 29.68
N GLU A 124 21.53 21.98 28.67
CA GLU A 124 22.05 22.35 27.34
C GLU A 124 22.80 23.69 27.38
N GLU A 125 22.31 24.72 28.09
CA GLU A 125 22.99 26.01 28.23
C GLU A 125 24.27 25.96 29.06
N ILE A 126 24.37 25.05 30.04
CA ILE A 126 25.57 24.89 30.87
C ILE A 126 26.71 24.24 30.06
N VAL A 127 26.39 23.37 29.10
CA VAL A 127 27.40 22.62 28.31
C VAL A 127 28.22 23.51 27.37
N TYR A 128 27.75 24.70 27.02
CA TYR A 128 28.41 25.59 26.04
C TYR A 128 29.02 26.86 26.64
N ARG A 129 29.30 26.91 27.95
CA ARG A 129 29.87 28.12 28.58
C ARG A 129 31.36 28.30 28.29
N ASP A 130 32.12 27.21 28.22
CA ASP A 130 33.57 27.25 28.03
C ASP A 130 33.95 27.13 26.55
N ARG A 131 35.01 27.84 26.14
CA ARG A 131 35.53 27.78 24.76
C ARG A 131 35.93 26.36 24.35
N GLU A 132 36.56 25.62 25.26
CA GLU A 132 36.99 24.24 25.01
C GLU A 132 35.78 23.30 24.89
N SER A 133 34.74 23.50 25.70
CA SER A 133 33.52 22.69 25.61
C SER A 133 32.77 22.94 24.30
N GLN A 134 32.74 24.20 23.83
CA GLN A 134 32.19 24.55 22.53
C GLN A 134 32.94 23.89 21.38
N ILE A 135 34.28 23.94 21.38
CA ILE A 135 35.11 23.29 20.36
C ILE A 135 34.85 21.77 20.36
N ASN A 136 34.88 21.14 21.53
CA ASN A 136 34.61 19.71 21.67
C ASN A 136 33.22 19.32 21.17
N ALA A 137 32.20 20.15 21.44
CA ALA A 137 30.85 19.90 20.96
C ALA A 137 30.75 20.05 19.43
N ILE A 138 31.39 21.06 18.84
CA ILE A 138 31.46 21.24 17.39
C ILE A 138 32.10 19.99 16.76
N GLU A 139 33.27 19.57 17.24
CA GLU A 139 33.95 18.37 16.74
C GLU A 139 33.11 17.10 16.92
N ALA A 140 32.38 16.98 18.02
CA ALA A 140 31.48 15.87 18.27
C ALA A 140 30.34 15.80 17.23
N THR A 141 29.80 16.94 16.78
CA THR A 141 28.77 16.96 15.71
C THR A 141 29.34 16.46 14.37
N PHE A 142 30.55 16.90 13.99
CA PHE A 142 31.23 16.40 12.79
C PHE A 142 31.54 14.90 12.89
N LYS A 143 31.96 14.42 14.06
CA LYS A 143 32.20 12.99 14.31
C LYS A 143 30.90 12.19 14.27
N ALA A 144 29.80 12.73 14.77
CA ALA A 144 28.49 12.09 14.75
C ALA A 144 27.91 11.99 13.33
N ALA A 145 28.05 13.04 12.52
CA ALA A 145 27.58 13.08 11.13
C ALA A 145 28.29 12.05 10.22
N ARG A 146 29.52 11.65 10.58
CA ARG A 146 30.28 10.60 9.87
C ARG A 146 29.79 9.18 10.17
N LYS A 147 28.99 8.97 11.22
CA LYS A 147 28.49 7.63 11.57
C LYS A 147 27.41 7.19 10.57
N PRO A 148 27.39 5.90 10.14
CA PRO A 148 26.38 5.42 9.21
C PRO A 148 24.97 5.46 9.83
N ILE A 149 23.99 5.93 9.04
CA ILE A 149 22.58 6.05 9.47
C ILE A 149 21.86 4.72 9.21
N THR A 150 21.59 3.97 10.26
CA THR A 150 20.95 2.64 10.16
C THR A 150 19.43 2.68 10.32
N LYS A 151 18.91 3.60 11.14
CA LYS A 151 17.49 3.69 11.51
C LYS A 151 17.03 5.14 11.60
N HIS A 152 15.78 5.39 11.20
CA HIS A 152 15.13 6.67 11.45
C HIS A 152 14.77 6.83 12.93
N TYR A 153 15.02 8.01 13.50
CA TYR A 153 14.87 8.30 14.94
C TYR A 153 13.52 7.87 15.54
N SER A 154 12.40 8.09 14.83
CA SER A 154 11.06 7.71 15.32
C SER A 154 10.46 6.46 14.69
N LYS A 155 11.04 5.95 13.60
CA LYS A 155 10.45 4.86 12.81
C LYS A 155 11.54 3.83 12.52
N PRO A 156 11.66 2.76 13.32
CA PRO A 156 12.80 1.85 13.23
C PRO A 156 12.88 1.09 11.90
N ASN A 157 11.75 0.93 11.20
CA ASN A 157 11.65 0.15 9.95
C ASN A 157 11.96 0.99 8.69
N VAL A 158 12.41 2.24 8.85
CA VAL A 158 12.77 3.12 7.74
C VAL A 158 14.29 3.23 7.67
N HIS A 159 14.84 2.89 6.51
CA HIS A 159 16.27 2.91 6.22
C HIS A 159 16.60 3.97 5.16
N ALA A 160 17.79 4.55 5.25
CA ALA A 160 18.25 5.54 4.27
C ALA A 160 18.67 4.83 2.98
N VAL A 161 18.17 5.31 1.84
CA VAL A 161 18.54 4.79 0.50
C VAL A 161 19.88 5.38 0.05
N GLU A 162 20.02 6.70 0.18
CA GLU A 162 21.25 7.43 -0.15
C GLU A 162 21.54 8.49 0.92
N VAL A 163 22.83 8.79 1.14
CA VAL A 163 23.29 9.81 2.09
C VAL A 163 24.11 10.84 1.34
N LEU A 164 23.58 12.06 1.22
CA LEU A 164 24.23 13.17 0.52
C LEU A 164 24.86 14.13 1.54
N PRO A 165 26.19 14.33 1.52
CA PRO A 165 26.83 15.29 2.41
C PRO A 165 26.47 16.72 2.02
N VAL A 166 26.01 17.51 3.00
CA VAL A 166 25.77 18.94 2.80
C VAL A 166 27.11 19.66 2.90
N LEU A 167 27.65 20.05 1.75
CA LEU A 167 28.84 20.88 1.66
C LEU A 167 28.46 22.29 1.19
N PRO A 168 29.11 23.34 1.69
CA PRO A 168 28.97 24.67 1.11
C PRO A 168 29.41 24.61 -0.37
N ASP A 169 28.64 25.27 -1.24
CA ASP A 169 28.82 25.18 -2.69
C ASP A 169 30.17 25.75 -3.15
N PHE A 170 30.99 24.93 -3.81
CA PHE A 170 32.30 25.32 -4.33
C PHE A 170 32.31 25.61 -5.86
N ALA A 171 31.28 25.20 -6.61
CA ALA A 171 31.35 25.12 -8.08
C ALA A 171 30.07 25.57 -8.81
N LEU A 172 28.88 25.37 -8.24
CA LEU A 172 27.60 25.65 -8.91
C LEU A 172 27.28 27.16 -8.96
N TRP A 173 28.02 28.00 -8.25
CA TRP A 173 27.94 29.47 -8.33
C TRP A 173 28.16 30.03 -9.74
N ARG A 174 28.86 29.27 -10.61
CA ARG A 174 29.14 29.65 -12.00
C ARG A 174 27.92 29.55 -12.92
N TYR A 175 26.94 28.69 -12.59
CA TYR A 175 25.80 28.46 -13.46
C TYR A 175 24.68 29.48 -13.20
N PRO A 176 24.18 30.17 -14.23
CA PRO A 176 23.04 31.06 -14.08
C PRO A 176 21.79 30.22 -13.78
N CYS A 177 21.23 30.37 -12.58
CA CYS A 177 19.91 29.83 -12.29
C CYS A 177 18.83 30.79 -12.86
N ALA A 178 17.94 30.25 -13.68
CA ALA A 178 16.74 30.97 -14.11
C ALA A 178 15.66 30.83 -13.04
N GLN A 179 15.20 31.95 -12.48
CA GLN A 179 14.02 31.97 -11.63
C GLN A 179 12.82 32.21 -12.54
N VAL A 180 12.00 31.18 -12.73
CA VAL A 180 10.73 31.33 -13.45
C VAL A 180 9.73 31.95 -12.49
N CYS A 181 9.44 33.23 -12.68
CA CYS A 181 8.45 33.95 -11.89
C CYS A 181 7.22 34.18 -12.78
N CYS A 182 6.12 33.50 -12.48
CA CYS A 182 4.86 33.73 -13.16
C CYS A 182 4.19 34.96 -12.54
N ARG A 183 4.08 36.06 -13.30
CA ARG A 183 3.33 37.25 -12.89
C ARG A 183 1.97 37.21 -13.56
N PHE A 184 0.92 37.11 -12.75
CA PHE A 184 -0.45 37.20 -13.22
C PHE A 184 -0.78 38.68 -13.47
N SER A 185 -1.07 39.06 -14.71
CA SER A 185 -1.47 40.43 -15.06
C SER A 185 -2.84 40.42 -15.71
N TRP A 186 -3.72 41.29 -15.21
CA TRP A 186 -5.01 41.58 -15.80
C TRP A 186 -4.87 42.79 -16.71
N LEU A 187 -4.69 42.55 -18.01
CA LEU A 187 -4.79 43.60 -19.03
C LEU A 187 -5.99 43.23 -19.91
N TRP A 188 -6.97 44.13 -19.99
CA TRP A 188 -8.19 43.96 -20.80
C TRP A 188 -9.13 42.82 -20.36
N GLY A 189 -9.28 42.59 -19.05
CA GLY A 189 -10.34 41.71 -18.52
C GLY A 189 -10.19 40.21 -18.81
N LEU A 190 -9.08 39.78 -19.41
CA LEU A 190 -8.76 38.36 -19.65
C LEU A 190 -7.52 37.96 -18.83
N PRO A 191 -7.53 36.81 -18.15
CA PRO A 191 -6.36 36.31 -17.43
C PRO A 191 -5.29 35.91 -18.44
N ARG A 192 -4.26 36.74 -18.60
CA ARG A 192 -3.13 36.44 -19.49
C ARG A 192 -1.93 36.01 -18.65
N LEU A 193 -1.58 34.73 -18.72
CA LEU A 193 -0.29 34.25 -18.23
C LEU A 193 0.82 34.85 -19.10
N GLN A 194 1.60 35.76 -18.54
CA GLN A 194 2.85 36.20 -19.16
C GLN A 194 4.00 35.46 -18.51
N PHE A 195 4.62 34.56 -19.27
CA PHE A 195 5.89 33.94 -18.88
C PHE A 195 7.01 34.95 -19.15
N ILE A 196 7.52 35.56 -18.08
CA ILE A 196 8.73 36.40 -18.14
C ILE A 196 9.90 35.53 -17.71
N THR A 197 10.71 35.09 -18.68
CA THR A 197 11.97 34.40 -18.44
C THR A 197 13.06 35.43 -18.12
N LEU A 198 13.29 35.69 -16.84
CA LEU A 198 14.43 36.50 -16.39
C LEU A 198 15.70 35.66 -16.40
N VAL A 199 16.38 35.63 -17.55
CA VAL A 199 17.73 35.07 -17.67
C VAL A 199 18.73 36.08 -17.12
N LYS A 200 19.18 35.90 -15.88
CA LYS A 200 20.32 36.65 -15.33
C LYS A 200 21.62 36.11 -15.95
N ASN A 201 21.95 36.60 -17.15
CA ASN A 201 23.24 36.32 -17.78
C ASN A 201 24.31 37.18 -17.09
N SER A 202 25.08 36.62 -16.16
CA SER A 202 26.24 37.31 -15.57
C SER A 202 27.53 36.58 -15.91
N ASN A 203 28.05 36.83 -17.11
CA ASN A 203 29.44 36.55 -17.49
C ASN A 203 30.42 37.57 -16.88
N LYS A 204 30.30 37.84 -15.58
CA LYS A 204 31.34 38.54 -14.82
C LYS A 204 31.41 37.93 -13.43
N TYR A 205 32.63 37.57 -13.02
CA TYR A 205 33.02 37.15 -11.69
C TYR A 205 32.62 38.22 -10.66
N LYS A 206 31.33 38.26 -10.29
CA LYS A 206 30.82 39.00 -9.15
C LYS A 206 30.19 37.98 -8.23
N MET A 207 30.84 37.78 -7.09
CA MET A 207 30.24 37.16 -5.91
C MET A 207 28.85 37.78 -5.70
N LYS A 208 27.79 37.02 -6.02
CA LYS A 208 26.43 37.51 -5.84
C LYS A 208 26.16 37.58 -4.33
N LYS A 209 26.24 38.78 -3.75
CA LYS A 209 25.88 39.07 -2.34
C LYS A 209 24.55 38.44 -1.93
N THR A 210 23.64 38.19 -2.86
CA THR A 210 22.32 37.59 -2.60
C THR A 210 22.33 36.14 -2.10
N LYS A 211 23.34 35.31 -2.43
CA LYS A 211 23.45 33.95 -1.88
C LYS A 211 24.42 33.85 -0.69
N VAL A 212 25.34 34.80 -0.58
CA VAL A 212 26.31 34.87 0.52
C VAL A 212 25.68 35.48 1.77
N ASN A 213 24.81 36.50 1.62
CA ASN A 213 24.12 37.14 2.73
C ASN A 213 23.28 36.17 3.61
N PRO A 214 22.47 35.24 3.08
CA PRO A 214 21.74 34.30 3.95
C PRO A 214 22.63 33.27 4.64
N ILE A 215 23.79 32.93 4.08
CA ILE A 215 24.76 32.03 4.72
C ILE A 215 25.46 32.75 5.87
N ILE A 216 25.86 34.01 5.67
CA ILE A 216 26.52 34.81 6.71
C ILE A 216 25.53 35.27 7.79
N ASN A 217 24.30 35.64 7.42
CA ASN A 217 23.28 36.10 8.38
C ASN A 217 22.62 34.95 9.17
N GLY A 218 22.92 33.69 8.87
CA GLY A 218 22.52 32.52 9.68
C GLY A 218 23.64 32.02 10.61
N ILE A 219 24.82 32.66 10.56
CA ILE A 219 26.00 32.35 11.40
C ILE A 219 26.21 33.44 12.48
N LEU A 220 25.45 34.53 12.43
CA LEU A 220 25.33 35.58 13.47
C LEU A 220 23.99 35.45 14.19
#